data_AF-A0A497E6M6-F1
#
_entry.id   AF-A0A497E6M6-F1
#
_cell.length_a   1.000
_cell.length_b   1.000
_cell.length_c   1.000
_cell.angle_alpha   90.00
_cell.angle_beta   90.00
_cell.angle_gamma   90.00
#
_symmetry.space_group_name_H-M   'P 1'
#
loop_
_entity.id
_entity.type
_entity.pdbx_description
1 polymer ?
#
loop_
_entity_poly.entity_id
_entity_poly.type
_entity_poly.pdbx_seq_one_letter_code
_entity_poly.pdbx_strand_id
1 'polypeptide(L)'
;LMNIRYFLGRSREKPKFGRYSYVEKFDYWAVYWGCIIMICSGTVLWFNNFFMHNFPLLVQHIAKIMHSDEALLATLAIVFWHMYNAHLNPSKFPANMVIFSGKMTEEEMIEEHPLEYEQLTSHAKENQNEKN
;
A
#
# COMPACT_ATOMS: atom_id res chain seq x y z
N LEU A 1 8.51 15.52 7.44
CA LEU A 1 9.76 16.08 8.04
C LEU A 1 10.29 15.28 9.24
N MET A 2 9.43 14.64 10.06
CA MET A 2 9.84 13.85 11.24
C MET A 2 10.57 12.53 10.87
N ASN A 3 10.12 11.83 9.81
CA ASN A 3 10.72 10.57 9.34
C ASN A 3 12.20 10.69 8.94
N ILE A 4 12.57 11.76 8.23
CA ILE A 4 13.96 12.02 7.82
C ILE A 4 14.86 12.24 9.05
N ARG A 5 14.35 12.90 10.11
CA ARG A 5 15.09 13.12 11.36
C ARG A 5 15.25 11.86 12.21
N TYR A 6 14.30 10.92 12.17
CA TYR A 6 14.40 9.63 12.84
C TYR A 6 15.41 8.70 12.13
N PHE A 7 15.34 8.61 10.79
CA PHE A 7 16.30 7.83 10.00
C PHE A 7 17.74 8.38 10.06
N LEU A 8 17.92 9.69 10.21
CA LEU A 8 19.22 10.33 10.44
C LEU A 8 19.70 10.25 11.92
N GLY A 9 19.01 9.47 12.77
CA GLY A 9 19.40 9.28 14.19
C GLY A 9 19.27 10.53 15.07
N ARG A 10 18.62 11.59 14.59
CA ARG A 10 18.57 12.92 15.23
C ARG A 10 17.28 13.15 16.05
N SER A 11 16.39 12.15 16.12
CA SER A 11 15.19 12.14 16.97
C SER A 11 14.95 10.73 17.52
N ARG A 12 14.69 10.60 18.83
CA ARG A 12 14.38 9.34 19.52
C ARG A 12 12.90 8.94 19.48
N GLU A 13 12.02 9.81 19.00
CA GLU A 13 10.58 9.52 18.91
C GLU A 13 10.25 8.79 17.60
N LYS A 14 9.71 7.57 17.74
CA LYS A 14 9.10 6.83 16.62
C LYS A 14 8.01 7.73 16.00
N PRO A 15 7.97 7.87 14.66
CA PRO A 15 6.93 8.63 13.99
C PRO A 15 5.57 8.04 14.36
N LYS A 16 4.72 8.87 14.97
CA LYS A 16 3.35 8.50 15.31
C LYS A 16 2.56 8.27 14.02
N PHE A 17 2.31 7.02 13.68
CA PHE A 17 1.49 6.66 12.54
C PHE A 17 0.01 6.57 12.97
N GLY A 18 -0.88 7.01 12.08
CA GLY A 18 -2.30 6.70 12.17
C GLY A 18 -2.56 5.29 11.66
N ARG A 19 -3.80 5.03 11.22
CA ARG A 19 -4.23 3.71 10.72
C ARG A 19 -3.38 3.12 9.58
N TYR A 20 -2.72 3.96 8.78
CA TYR A 20 -1.78 3.50 7.75
C TYR A 20 -0.48 4.29 7.84
N SER A 21 0.63 3.56 7.84
CA SER A 21 1.98 4.08 7.72
C SER A 21 2.22 4.68 6.34
N TYR A 22 3.24 5.53 6.22
CA TYR A 22 3.62 6.13 4.93
C TYR A 22 4.02 5.06 3.90
N VAL A 23 4.68 3.99 4.35
CA VAL A 23 5.10 2.88 3.51
C VAL A 23 3.90 2.15 2.90
N GLU A 24 2.88 1.87 3.72
CA GLU A 24 1.65 1.21 3.29
C GLU A 24 0.84 2.10 2.33
N LYS A 25 0.80 3.42 2.58
CA LYS A 25 0.17 4.37 1.66
C LYS A 25 0.90 4.42 0.31
N PHE A 26 2.22 4.40 0.31
CA PHE A 26 3.01 4.39 -0.91
C PHE A 26 2.73 3.13 -1.74
N ASP A 27 2.70 1.97 -1.07
CA ASP A 27 2.40 0.69 -1.70
C ASP A 27 0.99 0.68 -2.32
N TYR A 28 0.00 1.24 -1.61
CA TYR A 28 -1.37 1.41 -2.13
C TYR A 28 -1.41 2.29 -3.39
N TRP A 29 -0.74 3.44 -3.38
CA TRP A 29 -0.68 4.34 -4.54
C TRP A 29 0.06 3.70 -5.72
N ALA A 30 1.15 2.98 -5.47
CA ALA A 30 1.91 2.28 -6.50
C ALA A 30 1.04 1.24 -7.23
N VAL A 31 0.32 0.40 -6.47
CA VAL A 31 -0.60 -0.59 -7.04
C VAL A 31 -1.75 0.09 -7.80
N TYR A 32 -2.34 1.15 -7.24
CA TYR A 32 -3.45 1.85 -7.88
C TYR A 32 -3.10 2.39 -9.27
N TRP A 33 -1.97 3.10 -9.38
CA TRP A 33 -1.50 3.61 -10.68
C TRP A 33 -1.05 2.49 -11.62
N GLY A 34 -0.36 1.48 -11.10
CA GLY A 34 0.03 0.30 -11.87
C GLY A 34 -1.19 -0.41 -12.49
N CYS A 35 -2.28 -0.60 -11.72
CA CYS A 35 -3.51 -1.18 -12.23
C CYS A 35 -4.13 -0.36 -13.37
N ILE A 36 -4.17 0.97 -13.24
CA ILE A 36 -4.70 1.84 -14.29
C ILE A 36 -3.89 1.65 -15.59
N ILE A 37 -2.56 1.72 -15.51
CA ILE A 37 -1.69 1.56 -16.67
C ILE A 37 -1.84 0.17 -17.28
N MET A 38 -1.86 -0.88 -16.46
CA MET A 38 -1.99 -2.27 -16.90
C MET A 38 -3.34 -2.55 -17.57
N ILE A 39 -4.45 -2.05 -17.02
CA ILE A 39 -5.79 -2.22 -17.59
C ILE A 39 -5.89 -1.45 -18.92
N CYS A 40 -5.47 -0.19 -18.95
CA CYS A 40 -5.54 0.64 -20.16
C CYS A 40 -4.69 0.06 -21.29
N SER A 41 -3.41 -0.21 -21.03
CA SER A 41 -2.50 -0.78 -22.04
C SER A 41 -2.88 -2.20 -22.42
N GLY A 42 -3.32 -3.02 -21.47
CA GLY A 42 -3.80 -4.38 -21.71
C GLY A 42 -5.05 -4.40 -22.60
N THR A 43 -5.98 -3.47 -22.40
CA THR A 43 -7.18 -3.34 -23.24
C THR A 43 -6.82 -3.00 -24.68
N VAL A 44 -5.86 -2.09 -24.89
CA VAL A 44 -5.36 -1.75 -26.24
C VAL A 44 -4.73 -2.96 -26.93
N LEU A 45 -3.94 -3.74 -26.20
CA LEU A 45 -3.27 -4.92 -26.74
C LEU A 45 -4.23 -6.09 -26.98
N TRP A 46 -5.24 -6.26 -26.13
CA TRP A 46 -6.26 -7.31 -26.26
C TRP A 46 -7.11 -7.07 -27.51
N PHE A 47 -7.63 -5.85 -27.71
CA PHE A 47 -8.48 -5.52 -28.86
C PHE A 47 -7.68 -5.05 -30.08
N ASN A 48 -6.61 -5.80 -30.39
CA ASN A 48 -5.61 -5.41 -31.39
C ASN A 48 -6.22 -4.99 -32.74
N ASN A 49 -7.14 -5.81 -33.29
CA ASN A 49 -7.78 -5.56 -34.58
C ASN A 49 -8.57 -4.25 -34.62
N PHE A 50 -9.28 -3.92 -33.54
CA PHE A 50 -10.04 -2.67 -33.44
C PHE A 50 -9.10 -1.46 -33.37
N PHE A 51 -8.04 -1.55 -32.57
CA PHE A 51 -7.10 -0.46 -32.40
C PHE A 51 -6.19 -0.26 -33.62
N MET A 52 -5.78 -1.31 -34.34
CA MET A 52 -5.01 -1.14 -35.59
C MET A 52 -5.83 -0.49 -36.70
N HIS A 53 -7.14 -0.76 -36.75
CA HIS A 53 -8.00 -0.18 -37.79
C HIS A 53 -8.36 1.28 -37.51
N ASN A 54 -8.59 1.64 -36.24
CA ASN A 54 -9.07 2.97 -35.86
C ASN A 54 -7.96 3.93 -35.40
N PHE A 55 -6.80 3.42 -34.98
CA PHE A 55 -5.72 4.23 -34.42
C PHE A 55 -4.38 3.99 -35.13
N PRO A 56 -3.44 4.97 -35.06
CA PRO A 56 -2.10 4.80 -35.58
C PRO A 56 -1.36 3.65 -34.88
N LEU A 57 -0.48 2.96 -35.63
CA LEU A 57 0.43 1.91 -35.12
C LEU A 57 1.25 2.37 -33.91
N LEU A 58 1.52 3.66 -33.78
CA LEU A 58 2.19 4.26 -32.63
C LEU A 58 1.49 3.92 -31.31
N VAL A 59 0.16 3.92 -31.27
CA VAL A 59 -0.62 3.65 -30.04
C VAL A 59 -0.35 2.22 -29.55
N GLN A 60 -0.26 1.26 -30.46
CA GLN A 60 0.07 -0.13 -30.13
C GLN A 60 1.50 -0.30 -29.62
N HIS A 61 2.47 0.37 -30.24
CA HIS A 61 3.85 0.32 -29.77
C HIS A 61 4.00 0.93 -28.36
N ILE A 62 3.37 2.08 -28.11
CA ILE A 62 3.36 2.72 -26.80
C ILE A 62 2.68 1.80 -25.78
N ALA A 63 1.51 1.26 -26.09
CA ALA A 63 0.80 0.34 -25.20
C ALA A 63 1.65 -0.89 -24.86
N LYS A 64 2.37 -1.46 -25.83
CA LYS A 64 3.24 -2.61 -25.61
C LYS A 64 4.40 -2.30 -24.68
N ILE A 65 5.06 -1.17 -24.87
CA ILE A 65 6.18 -0.72 -24.02
C ILE A 65 5.66 -0.48 -22.60
N MET A 66 4.62 0.36 -22.46
CA MET A 66 4.02 0.67 -21.17
C MET A 66 3.56 -0.60 -20.44
N HIS A 67 2.87 -1.52 -21.11
CA HIS A 67 2.39 -2.74 -20.47
C HIS A 67 3.54 -3.63 -19.98
N SER A 68 4.58 -3.79 -20.79
CA SER A 68 5.69 -4.69 -20.48
C SER A 68 6.55 -4.14 -19.34
N ASP A 69 6.85 -2.84 -19.39
CA ASP A 69 7.65 -2.16 -18.37
C ASP A 69 6.90 -2.10 -17.03
N GLU A 70 5.61 -1.74 -17.05
CA GLU A 70 4.81 -1.68 -15.83
C GLU A 70 4.56 -3.07 -15.24
N ALA A 71 4.41 -4.11 -16.08
CA ALA A 71 4.31 -5.49 -15.60
C ALA A 71 5.57 -5.94 -14.85
N LEU A 72 6.75 -5.57 -15.37
CA LEU A 72 8.02 -5.86 -14.70
C LEU A 72 8.13 -5.09 -13.38
N LEU A 73 7.87 -3.78 -13.40
CA LEU A 73 7.90 -2.94 -12.19
C LEU A 73 6.91 -3.43 -11.13
N ALA A 74 5.67 -3.74 -11.51
CA ALA A 74 4.66 -4.26 -10.61
C ALA A 74 5.07 -5.61 -10.02
N THR A 75 5.64 -6.51 -10.83
CA THR A 75 6.14 -7.80 -10.33
C THR A 75 7.25 -7.60 -9.30
N LEU A 76 8.20 -6.71 -9.58
CA LEU A 76 9.29 -6.41 -8.64
C LEU A 76 8.76 -5.77 -7.36
N ALA A 77 7.82 -4.82 -7.46
CA ALA A 77 7.22 -4.18 -6.29
C ALA A 77 6.47 -5.20 -5.42
N ILE A 78 5.65 -6.07 -6.01
CA ILE A 78 4.89 -7.06 -5.23
C ILE A 78 5.84 -8.10 -4.59
N VAL A 79 6.78 -8.64 -5.35
CA VAL A 79 7.65 -9.73 -4.88
C VAL A 79 8.70 -9.26 -3.88
N PHE A 80 9.33 -8.11 -4.11
CA PHE A 80 10.41 -7.65 -3.24
C PHE A 80 9.95 -6.67 -2.17
N TRP A 81 9.09 -5.71 -2.50
CA TRP A 81 8.69 -4.67 -1.56
C TRP A 81 7.49 -5.10 -0.71
N HIS A 82 6.39 -5.49 -1.34
CA HIS A 82 5.17 -5.86 -0.63
C HIS A 82 5.38 -7.14 0.19
N MET A 83 5.92 -8.20 -0.42
CA MET A 83 6.19 -9.46 0.30
C MET A 83 7.12 -9.25 1.49
N TYR A 84 8.14 -8.41 1.36
CA TYR A 84 9.05 -8.14 2.47
C TYR A 84 8.35 -7.43 3.63
N ASN A 85 7.62 -6.35 3.34
CA ASN A 85 6.97 -5.54 4.37
C ASN A 85 5.76 -6.24 5.01
N ALA A 86 4.96 -6.96 4.23
CA ALA A 86 3.69 -7.55 4.68
C ALA A 86 3.84 -8.98 5.20
N HIS A 87 4.76 -9.78 4.64
CA HIS A 87 4.87 -11.22 4.94
C HIS A 87 6.18 -11.61 5.62
N LEU A 88 7.30 -11.02 5.23
CA LEU A 88 8.63 -11.40 5.74
C LEU A 88 9.10 -10.57 6.94
N ASN A 89 8.25 -9.70 7.49
CA ASN A 89 8.56 -8.97 8.71
C ASN A 89 8.67 -9.96 9.89
N PRO A 90 9.79 -10.00 10.64
CA PRO A 90 10.02 -10.95 11.72
C PRO A 90 8.91 -10.98 12.77
N SER A 91 8.25 -9.84 13.02
CA SER A 91 7.16 -9.72 13.99
C SER A 91 5.84 -10.32 13.51
N LYS A 92 5.66 -10.49 12.19
CA LYS A 92 4.37 -10.87 11.55
C LYS A 92 4.49 -12.03 10.57
N PHE A 93 5.61 -12.75 10.61
CA PHE A 93 5.87 -13.90 9.75
C PHE A 93 4.88 -15.03 10.06
N PRO A 94 4.34 -15.75 9.05
CA PRO A 94 4.53 -15.62 7.59
C PRO A 94 3.54 -14.65 6.89
N ALA A 95 2.55 -14.14 7.61
CA ALA A 95 1.59 -13.14 7.14
C ALA A 95 0.89 -12.54 8.36
N ASN A 96 0.57 -11.24 8.29
CA ASN A 96 -0.25 -10.62 9.32
C ASN A 96 -1.67 -11.23 9.32
N MET A 97 -2.06 -11.91 10.40
CA MET A 97 -3.39 -12.54 10.53
C MET A 97 -4.55 -11.55 10.50
N VAL A 98 -4.28 -10.24 10.69
CA VAL A 98 -5.27 -9.17 10.52
C VAL A 98 -5.94 -9.21 9.15
N ILE A 99 -5.26 -9.69 8.10
CA ILE A 99 -5.87 -9.80 6.75
C ILE A 99 -7.08 -10.76 6.73
N PHE A 100 -7.09 -11.76 7.60
CA PHE A 100 -8.19 -12.73 7.70
C PHE A 100 -9.12 -12.44 8.87
N SER A 101 -8.55 -12.09 10.03
CA SER A 101 -9.31 -11.92 11.27
C SER A 101 -9.90 -10.51 11.42
N GLY A 102 -9.29 -9.50 10.79
CA GLY A 102 -9.57 -8.10 11.02
C GLY A 102 -9.24 -7.61 12.44
N LYS A 103 -8.56 -8.43 13.26
CA LYS A 103 -8.27 -8.15 14.67
C LYS A 103 -6.77 -8.11 14.92
N MET A 104 -6.35 -7.14 15.72
CA MET A 104 -4.96 -6.92 16.13
C MET A 104 -4.88 -6.81 17.65
N THR A 105 -3.76 -7.23 18.25
CA THR A 105 -3.60 -7.09 19.71
C THR A 105 -3.37 -5.62 20.09
N GLU A 106 -3.66 -5.28 21.34
CA GLU A 106 -3.43 -3.93 21.87
C GLU A 106 -1.96 -3.52 21.78
N GLU A 107 -1.05 -4.44 22.10
CA GLU A 107 0.39 -4.22 22.05
C GLU A 107 0.87 -3.92 20.62
N GLU A 108 0.42 -4.70 19.62
CA GLU A 108 0.70 -4.46 18.21
C GLU A 108 0.14 -3.10 17.74
N MET A 109 -1.04 -2.70 18.24
CA MET A 109 -1.67 -1.43 17.90
C MET A 109 -0.89 -0.24 18.44
N ILE A 110 -0.39 -0.33 19.68
CA ILE A 110 0.43 0.71 20.29
C ILE A 110 1.77 0.83 19.56
N GLU A 111 2.36 -0.28 19.13
CA GLU A 111 3.66 -0.25 18.44
C GLU A 111 3.59 0.26 16.99
N GLU A 112 2.58 -0.14 16.23
CA GLU A 112 2.49 0.18 14.80
C GLU A 112 1.59 1.39 14.50
N HIS A 113 0.48 1.54 15.25
CA HIS A 113 -0.56 2.53 14.98
C HIS A 113 -0.96 3.33 16.23
N PRO A 114 0.00 4.00 16.91
CA PRO A 114 -0.24 4.64 18.20
C PRO A 114 -1.32 5.72 18.17
N LEU A 115 -1.49 6.45 17.06
CA LEU A 115 -2.53 7.49 16.97
C LEU A 115 -3.94 6.90 16.82
N GLU A 116 -4.08 5.75 16.16
CA GLU A 116 -5.38 5.09 16.05
C GLU A 116 -5.79 4.52 17.41
N TYR A 117 -4.85 3.94 18.15
CA TYR A 117 -5.08 3.49 19.52
C TYR A 117 -5.52 4.64 20.46
N GLU A 118 -4.83 5.78 20.41
CA GLU A 118 -5.20 6.98 21.20
C GLU A 118 -6.65 7.41 20.89
N GLN A 119 -7.04 7.44 19.62
CA GLN A 119 -8.40 7.82 19.17
C GLN A 119 -9.48 6.83 19.59
N LEU A 120 -9.21 5.52 19.46
CA LEU A 120 -10.16 4.48 19.86
C LEU A 120 -10.39 4.49 21.37
N THR A 121 -9.32 4.70 22.15
CA THR A 121 -9.40 4.75 23.61
C THR A 121 -10.13 6.00 24.09
N SER A 122 -9.93 7.16 23.45
CA SER A 122 -10.69 8.37 23.77
C SER A 122 -12.18 8.21 23.48
N HIS A 123 -12.55 7.66 22.31
CA HIS A 123 -13.95 7.41 21.97
C HIS A 123 -14.61 6.36 22.85
N ALA A 124 -13.89 5.33 23.29
CA ALA A 124 -14.41 4.34 24.22
C ALA A 124 -14.77 4.97 25.58
N LYS A 125 -13.94 5.90 26.08
CA LYS A 125 -14.18 6.63 27.33
C LYS A 125 -15.37 7.59 27.23
N GLU A 126 -15.51 8.30 26.12
CA GLU A 126 -16.66 9.19 25.86
C GLU A 126 -17.98 8.42 25.85
N ASN A 127 -18.04 7.29 25.12
CA ASN A 127 -19.24 6.45 25.05
C ASN A 127 -19.62 5.79 26.39
N GLN A 128 -18.66 5.56 27.29
CA GLN A 128 -18.95 5.07 28.64
C GLN A 128 -19.54 6.17 29.53
N ASN A 129 -19.08 7.42 29.38
CA ASN A 129 -19.62 8.55 30.13
C ASN A 129 -21.03 8.96 29.69
N GLU A 130 -21.40 8.78 28.42
CA GLU A 130 -22.77 9.05 27.93
C GLU A 130 -23.82 8.02 28.36
N LYS A 131 -23.37 6.81 28.75
CA LYS A 131 -24.25 5.71 29.18
C LYS A 131 -24.48 5.65 30.69
N ASN A 132 -23.74 6.44 31.46
CA ASN A 132 -23.86 6.58 32.92
C ASN A 132 -24.66 7.83 33.28
#